data_AF-A0A2T2WCK4-F1
#
_entry.id   AF-A0A2T2WCK4-F1
#
_cell.length_a   1.000
_cell.length_b   1.000
_cell.length_c   1.000
_cell.angle_alpha   90.00
_cell.angle_beta   90.00
_cell.angle_gamma   90.00
#
_symmetry.space_group_name_H-M   'P 1'
#
loop_
_entity.id
_entity.type
_entity.pdbx_description
1 polymer ?
#
loop_
_entity_poly.entity_id
_entity_poly.type
_entity_poly.pdbx_seq_one_letter_code
_entity_poly.pdbx_strand_id
1 'polypeptide(L)' 'MSAGVPWPPAGFDELSPEEKVDYVQSLWDRITASEDRVPVPDWHKELIRQRLADPDANLRDWDQVRDRITRDLRQSKPKA' A
#
# COMPACT_ATOMS: atom_id res chain seq x y z
N MET A 1 -25.77 -1.94 13.43
CA MET A 1 -25.72 -2.59 12.11
C MET A 1 -25.39 -1.49 11.11
N SER A 2 -24.18 -1.47 10.56
CA SER A 2 -23.84 -0.47 9.53
C SER A 2 -24.62 -0.81 8.27
N ALA A 3 -25.37 0.16 7.74
CA ALA A 3 -25.93 0.05 6.40
C ALA A 3 -24.76 -0.21 5.44
N GLY A 4 -24.84 -1.30 4.68
CA GLY A 4 -23.81 -1.64 3.71
C GLY A 4 -23.66 -0.48 2.74
N VAL A 5 -22.45 0.08 2.65
CA VAL A 5 -22.13 1.02 1.58
C VAL A 5 -22.30 0.23 0.27
N PRO A 6 -23.07 0.72 -0.71
CA PRO A 6 -23.16 0.06 -2.01
C PRO A 6 -21.75 -0.09 -2.58
N TRP A 7 -21.42 -1.30 -3.01
CA TRP A 7 -20.11 -1.65 -3.52
C TRP A 7 -20.21 -1.89 -5.04
N PRO A 8 -19.50 -1.12 -5.89
CA PRO A 8 -18.74 0.10 -5.56
C PRO A 8 -19.66 1.33 -5.33
N PRO A 9 -19.12 2.44 -4.78
CA PRO A 9 -19.87 3.70 -4.65
C PRO A 9 -20.40 4.17 -6.02
N ALA A 10 -21.56 4.82 -6.02
CA ALA A 10 -22.12 5.39 -7.24
C ALA A 10 -21.12 6.33 -7.93
N GLY A 11 -20.98 6.24 -9.25
CA GLY A 11 -20.02 7.01 -10.02
C GLY A 11 -18.64 6.37 -10.17
N PHE A 12 -18.32 5.32 -9.40
CA PHE A 12 -17.00 4.69 -9.43
C PHE A 12 -16.75 3.92 -10.73
N ASP A 13 -17.75 3.22 -11.25
CA ASP A 13 -17.57 2.37 -12.43
C ASP A 13 -17.35 3.19 -13.71
N GLU A 14 -17.90 4.41 -13.79
CA GLU A 14 -17.72 5.35 -14.89
C GLU A 14 -16.33 6.00 -14.96
N LEU A 15 -15.54 5.93 -13.88
CA LEU A 15 -14.18 6.48 -13.83
C LEU A 15 -13.21 5.72 -14.74
N SER A 16 -12.25 6.43 -15.31
CA SER A 16 -11.09 5.83 -15.98
C SER A 16 -10.25 5.01 -14.99
N PRO A 17 -9.40 4.08 -15.46
CA PRO A 17 -8.50 3.34 -14.58
C PRO A 17 -7.61 4.25 -13.71
N GLU A 18 -7.11 5.35 -14.27
CA GLU A 18 -6.31 6.35 -13.55
C GLU A 18 -7.14 7.03 -12.46
N GLU A 19 -8.34 7.50 -12.80
CA GLU A 19 -9.25 8.15 -11.86
C GLU A 19 -9.68 7.20 -10.71
N LYS A 20 -9.84 5.91 -11.00
CA LYS A 20 -10.12 4.89 -9.96
C LYS A 20 -8.96 4.76 -8.97
N VAL A 21 -7.72 4.77 -9.46
CA VAL A 21 -6.53 4.71 -8.61
C VAL A 21 -6.44 5.97 -7.74
N ASP A 22 -6.61 7.15 -8.33
CA ASP A 22 -6.58 8.43 -7.61
C ASP A 22 -7.70 8.53 -6.56
N TYR A 23 -8.88 8.00 -6.88
CA TYR A 23 -10.00 7.93 -5.94
C TYR A 23 -9.67 7.04 -4.73
N VAL A 24 -9.12 5.85 -4.97
CA VAL A 24 -8.69 4.94 -3.88
C VAL A 24 -7.59 5.59 -3.04
N GLN A 25 -6.63 6.28 -3.65
CA GLN A 25 -5.58 7.02 -2.93
C GLN A 25 -6.17 8.12 -2.05
N SER A 26 -7.10 8.91 -2.58
CA SER A 26 -7.77 9.98 -1.82
C SER A 26 -8.56 9.45 -0.62
N LEU A 27 -9.21 8.29 -0.78
CA LEU A 27 -9.87 7.60 0.33
C LEU A 27 -8.86 7.12 1.37
N TRP A 28 -7.73 6.56 0.92
CA TRP A 28 -6.67 6.11 1.81
C TRP A 28 -6.11 7.25 2.64
N ASP A 29 -5.77 8.38 2.00
CA ASP A 29 -5.28 9.59 2.67
C ASP A 29 -6.28 10.10 3.72
N ARG A 30 -7.58 9.99 3.44
CA ARG A 30 -8.64 10.35 4.41
C ARG A 30 -8.72 9.40 5.59
N ILE A 31 -8.51 8.10 5.37
CA ILE A 31 -8.50 7.08 6.43
C ILE A 31 -7.28 7.30 7.34
N THR A 32 -6.12 7.59 6.76
CA THR A 32 -4.86 7.77 7.48
C THR A 32 -4.65 9.18 8.03
N ALA A 33 -5.52 10.15 7.70
CA ALA A 33 -5.48 11.52 8.24
C ALA A 33 -5.51 11.60 9.79
N SER A 34 -5.91 10.53 10.47
CA SER A 34 -5.76 10.37 11.91
C SER A 34 -5.08 9.03 12.19
N GLU A 35 -3.75 8.99 12.02
CA GLU A 35 -2.93 7.78 12.16
C GLU A 35 -3.14 7.07 13.51
N ASP A 36 -3.37 7.83 14.57
CA ASP A 36 -3.63 7.34 15.94
C ASP A 36 -4.93 6.54 16.06
N ARG A 37 -5.87 6.75 15.14
CA ARG A 37 -7.16 6.05 15.09
C ARG A 37 -7.13 4.79 14.23
N VAL A 38 -6.06 4.56 13.48
CA VAL A 38 -5.90 3.34 12.69
C VAL A 38 -5.59 2.20 13.66
N PRO A 39 -6.49 1.21 13.83
CA PRO A 39 -6.26 0.13 14.77
C PRO A 39 -5.04 -0.68 14.34
N VAL A 40 -4.09 -0.86 15.25
CA VAL A 40 -2.93 -1.75 15.07
C VAL A 40 -3.15 -2.99 15.94
N PRO A 41 -3.65 -4.10 15.38
CA PRO A 41 -3.81 -5.35 16.10
C PRO A 41 -2.52 -5.79 16.77
N ASP A 42 -2.62 -6.39 17.97
CA ASP A 42 -1.43 -6.78 18.72
C ASP A 42 -0.58 -7.83 18.01
N TRP A 43 -1.20 -8.66 17.15
CA TRP A 43 -0.46 -9.61 16.33
C TRP A 43 0.47 -8.93 15.30
N HIS A 44 0.13 -7.71 14.80
CA HIS A 44 1.05 -6.94 13.95
C HIS A 44 2.31 -6.57 14.74
N LYS A 45 2.13 -6.07 15.96
CA LYS A 45 3.25 -5.66 16.84
C LYS A 45 4.12 -6.84 17.17
N GLU A 46 3.51 -7.98 17.45
CA GLU A 46 4.21 -9.21 17.79
C GLU A 46 5.02 -9.75 16.62
N LEU A 47 4.46 -9.76 15.41
CA LEU A 47 5.18 -10.13 14.20
C LEU A 47 6.39 -9.22 13.96
N ILE A 48 6.26 -7.91 14.19
CA ILE A 48 7.37 -6.96 14.07
C ILE A 48 8.48 -7.31 15.07
N ARG A 49 8.13 -7.56 16.35
CA ARG A 49 9.13 -7.96 17.36
C ARG A 49 9.86 -9.24 16.97
N GLN A 50 9.14 -10.26 16.49
CA GLN A 50 9.73 -11.52 16.05
C GLN A 50 10.74 -11.32 14.92
N ARG A 51 10.38 -10.53 13.90
CA ARG A 51 11.26 -10.25 12.75
C ARG A 51 12.48 -9.39 13.11
N LEU A 52 12.36 -8.53 14.12
CA LEU A 52 13.48 -7.73 14.61
C LEU A 52 14.43 -8.55 15.51
N ALA A 53 13.91 -9.56 16.21
CA ALA A 53 14.70 -10.45 17.06
C ALA A 53 15.51 -11.48 16.28
N ASP A 54 15.00 -11.94 15.14
CA ASP A 54 15.69 -12.86 14.21
C ASP A 54 15.64 -12.30 12.78
N PRO A 55 16.55 -11.35 12.44
CA PRO A 55 16.56 -10.71 11.14
C PRO A 55 16.91 -11.71 10.03
N ASP A 56 16.04 -11.86 9.04
CA ASP A 56 16.34 -12.62 7.81
C ASP A 56 17.59 -12.04 7.14
N ALA A 57 18.55 -12.90 6.75
CA ALA A 57 19.75 -12.51 6.01
C ALA A 57 19.45 -11.82 4.67
N ASN A 58 18.23 -11.98 4.16
CA ASN A 58 17.72 -11.33 2.96
C ASN A 58 16.99 -10.01 3.23
N LEU A 59 16.93 -9.54 4.48
CA LEU A 59 16.48 -8.18 4.77
C LEU A 59 17.34 -7.20 3.96
N ARG A 60 16.63 -6.30 3.28
CA ARG A 60 17.21 -5.21 2.50
C ARG A 60 16.54 -3.95 2.93
N ASP A 61 17.33 -2.88 2.95
CA ASP A 61 16.80 -1.55 3.15
C ASP A 61 15.84 -1.19 2.02
N TRP A 62 14.78 -0.44 2.32
CA TRP A 62 13.76 -0.08 1.34
C TRP A 62 14.35 0.73 0.18
N ASP A 63 15.30 1.63 0.44
CA ASP A 63 15.95 2.40 -0.61
C ASP A 63 16.72 1.48 -1.57
N GLN A 64 17.40 0.46 -1.05
CA GLN A 64 18.09 -0.53 -1.88
C GLN A 64 17.13 -1.33 -2.76
N VAL A 65 15.99 -1.76 -2.21
CA VAL A 65 14.97 -2.49 -2.95
C VAL A 65 14.34 -1.60 -4.02
N ARG A 66 13.99 -0.36 -3.67
CA ARG A 66 13.44 0.63 -4.59
C ARG A 66 14.39 0.93 -5.74
N ASP A 67 15.67 1.12 -5.43
CA ASP A 67 16.70 1.41 -6.44
C ASP A 67 16.88 0.22 -7.40
N ARG A 68 16.86 -1.01 -6.88
CA ARG A 68 16.87 -2.22 -7.72
C ARG A 68 15.66 -2.25 -8.65
N ILE A 69 14.44 -2.12 -8.11
CA ILE A 69 13.20 -2.17 -8.91
C ILE A 69 13.20 -1.06 -9.97
N THR A 70 13.62 0.15 -9.61
CA THR A 70 13.69 1.27 -10.55
C THR A 70 14.70 1.02 -11.67
N ARG A 71 15.85 0.42 -11.35
CA ARG A 71 16.84 0.01 -12.33
C ARG A 71 16.29 -1.05 -13.27
N ASP A 72 15.66 -2.09 -12.75
CA ASP A 72 15.10 -3.19 -13.52
C ASP A 72 14.02 -2.68 -14.48
N LEU A 73 13.09 -1.84 -14.00
CA LEU A 73 12.06 -1.21 -14.82
C LEU A 73 12.63 -0.33 -15.94
N ARG A 74 13.78 0.32 -15.73
CA ARG A 74 14.47 1.10 -16.77
C ARG A 74 15.12 0.21 -17.83
N GLN A 75 15.68 -0.93 -17.40
CA GLN A 75 16.35 -1.88 -18.30
C GLN A 75 15.36 -2.74 -19.09
N SER A 76 14.16 -2.99 -18.56
CA SER A 76 13.09 -3.74 -19.23
C SER A 76 12.29 -2.92 -20.24
N LYS A 77 12.53 -1.60 -20.38
CA LYS A 77 11.90 -0.83 -21.47
C LYS A 77 12.54 -1.24 -22.80
N PRO A 78 11.76 -1.72 -23.79
CA PRO A 78 12.29 -2.03 -25.10
C PRO A 78 12.88 -0.76 -25.72
N LYS A 79 14.07 -0.89 -26.31
CA LYS A 79 14.73 0.16 -27.08
C LYS A 79 13.83 0.46 -28.28
N ALA A 80 13.22 1.66 -28.31
CA ALA A 80 12.47 2.16 -29.46
C ALA A 80 13.40 2.40 -30.65
#